data_AF-A0A946PZD3-F1
#
_entry.id   AF-A0A946PZD3-F1
#
_cell.length_a   1.000
_cell.length_b   1.000
_cell.length_c   1.000
_cell.angle_alpha   90.00
_cell.angle_beta   90.00
_cell.angle_gamma   90.00
#
_symmetry.space_group_name_H-M   'P 1'
#
loop_
_entity.id
_entity.type
_entity.pdbx_description
1 polymer ?
#
loop_
_entity_poly.entity_id
_entity_poly.type
_entity_poly.pdbx_seq_one_letter_code
_entity_poly.pdbx_strand_id
1 'polypeptide(L)'
;MKYELHSTAGFDKWFEKIKDAATKRKVLARLARVENGNFGDFKQIQTNLFELRFFFGSALRIYYTVRGSSIVLLLVGGDKSSQQSDIQKAKHLLNDLE
;
A
#
# COMPACT_ATOMS: atom_id res chain seq x y z
N MET A 1 -12.34 -14.07 -4.21
CA MET A 1 -11.42 -14.36 -3.08
C MET A 1 -11.55 -13.20 -2.11
N LYS A 2 -11.69 -13.45 -0.80
CA LYS A 2 -11.84 -12.39 0.19
C LYS A 2 -10.56 -12.28 0.99
N TYR A 3 -9.95 -11.11 0.97
CA TYR A 3 -8.78 -10.78 1.77
C TYR A 3 -9.17 -9.96 2.99
N GLU A 4 -8.49 -10.23 4.11
CA GLU A 4 -8.54 -9.37 5.29
C GLU A 4 -7.47 -8.29 5.18
N LEU A 5 -7.83 -7.02 5.41
CA LEU A 5 -6.88 -5.92 5.41
C LEU A 5 -6.37 -5.64 6.82
N HIS A 6 -5.05 -5.61 6.95
CA HIS A 6 -4.33 -5.07 8.08
C HIS A 6 -3.43 -3.93 7.61
N SER A 7 -3.02 -3.08 8.54
CA SER A 7 -2.11 -1.97 8.28
C SER A 7 -1.09 -1.85 9.40
N THR A 8 0.08 -1.30 9.07
CA THR A 8 1.02 -0.86 10.09
C THR A 8 0.62 0.51 10.62
N ALA A 9 1.12 0.86 11.81
CA ALA A 9 0.97 2.20 12.36
C ALA A 9 1.52 3.31 11.45
N GLY A 10 2.51 2.98 10.60
CA GLY A 10 3.06 3.92 9.62
C GLY A 10 2.04 4.26 8.53
N PHE A 11 1.33 3.26 8.01
CA PHE A 11 0.24 3.46 7.06
C PHE A 11 -0.92 4.23 7.69
N ASP A 12 -1.35 3.85 8.90
CA ASP A 12 -2.50 4.49 9.56
C ASP A 12 -2.25 5.98 9.81
N LYS A 13 -1.08 6.32 10.38
CA LYS A 13 -0.68 7.71 10.60
C LYS A 13 -0.64 8.52 9.31
N TRP A 14 -0.22 7.92 8.20
CA TRP A 14 -0.25 8.59 6.91
C TRP A 14 -1.68 8.81 6.44
N PHE A 15 -2.53 7.78 6.54
CA PHE A 15 -3.91 7.82 6.09
C PHE A 15 -4.77 8.84 6.85
N GLU A 16 -4.54 8.97 8.16
CA GLU A 16 -5.17 10.00 9.00
C GLU A 16 -4.78 11.43 8.60
N LYS A 17 -3.55 11.62 8.12
CA LYS A 17 -3.02 12.94 7.73
C LYS A 17 -3.46 13.40 6.35
N ILE A 18 -4.14 12.56 5.56
CA ILE A 18 -4.64 12.95 4.23
C ILE A 18 -5.72 14.01 4.38
N LYS A 19 -5.41 15.25 4.01
CA LYS A 19 -6.37 16.36 3.99
C LYS A 19 -7.29 16.33 2.77
N ASP A 20 -6.81 15.82 1.64
CA ASP A 20 -7.60 15.72 0.41
C ASP A 20 -8.60 14.55 0.48
N ALA A 21 -9.88 14.90 0.64
CA ALA A 21 -10.97 13.93 0.68
C ALA A 21 -11.09 13.11 -0.62
N ALA A 22 -10.71 13.67 -1.78
CA ALA A 22 -10.77 12.94 -3.04
C ALA A 22 -9.71 11.81 -3.08
N THR A 23 -8.48 12.10 -2.67
CA THR A 23 -7.43 11.08 -2.50
C THR A 23 -7.86 10.00 -1.51
N LYS A 24 -8.39 10.38 -0.33
CA LYS A 24 -8.85 9.42 0.68
C LYS A 24 -9.91 8.46 0.13
N ARG A 25 -10.93 8.98 -0.58
CA ARG A 25 -11.96 8.16 -1.24
C ARG A 25 -11.39 7.22 -2.30
N LYS A 26 -10.46 7.68 -3.13
CA LYS A 26 -9.84 6.85 -4.18
C LYS A 26 -9.01 5.71 -3.61
N VAL A 27 -8.29 5.95 -2.50
CA VAL A 27 -7.55 4.91 -1.78
C VAL A 27 -8.52 3.89 -1.20
N LEU A 28 -9.53 4.31 -0.45
CA LEU A 28 -10.53 3.41 0.12
C LEU A 28 -11.25 2.57 -0.95
N ALA A 29 -11.66 3.18 -2.05
CA ALA A 29 -12.30 2.47 -3.16
C ALA A 29 -11.37 1.42 -3.80
N ARG A 30 -10.06 1.67 -3.85
CA ARG A 30 -9.09 0.66 -4.31
C ARG A 30 -8.94 -0.46 -3.29
N LEU A 31 -8.83 -0.14 -2.00
CA LEU A 31 -8.69 -1.13 -0.93
C LEU A 31 -9.91 -2.06 -0.85
N ALA A 32 -11.12 -1.52 -0.99
CA ALA A 32 -12.35 -2.33 -1.05
C ALA A 32 -12.36 -3.31 -2.24
N ARG A 33 -11.75 -2.93 -3.37
CA ARG A 33 -11.59 -3.86 -4.51
C ARG A 33 -10.52 -4.91 -4.24
N VAL A 34 -9.42 -4.51 -3.61
CA VAL A 34 -8.32 -5.40 -3.19
C VAL A 34 -8.83 -6.48 -2.23
N GLU A 35 -9.70 -6.13 -1.27
CA GLU A 35 -10.40 -7.08 -0.39
C GLU A 35 -11.16 -8.16 -1.16
N ASN A 36 -11.65 -7.84 -2.36
CA ASN A 36 -12.35 -8.79 -3.23
C ASN A 36 -11.43 -9.48 -4.25
N GLY A 37 -10.12 -9.31 -4.10
CA GLY A 37 -9.08 -9.86 -4.98
C GLY A 37 -8.85 -9.08 -6.27
N ASN A 38 -9.43 -7.88 -6.39
CA ASN A 38 -9.21 -7.00 -7.53
C ASN A 38 -8.21 -5.88 -7.16
N PHE A 39 -6.93 -6.15 -7.41
CA PHE A 39 -5.83 -5.24 -7.10
C PHE A 39 -5.73 -4.06 -8.08
N GLY A 40 -6.31 -4.18 -9.27
CA GLY A 40 -6.14 -3.23 -10.36
C GLY A 40 -4.67 -3.16 -10.80
N ASP A 41 -4.15 -1.95 -10.98
CA ASP A 41 -2.75 -1.76 -11.31
C ASP A 41 -1.85 -1.89 -10.05
N PHE A 42 -0.96 -2.88 -10.08
CA PHE A 42 0.05 -3.16 -9.07
C PHE A 42 1.36 -3.61 -9.74
N LYS A 43 2.44 -3.68 -8.96
CA LYS A 43 3.72 -4.24 -9.38
C LYS A 43 4.32 -5.05 -8.24
N GLN A 44 4.88 -6.22 -8.56
CA GLN A 44 5.70 -6.97 -7.61
C GLN A 44 7.11 -6.36 -7.56
N ILE A 45 7.59 -6.09 -6.35
CA ILE A 45 8.92 -5.52 -6.09
C ILE A 45 9.92 -6.63 -5.76
N GLN A 46 9.51 -7.57 -4.90
CA GLN A 46 10.26 -8.79 -4.56
C GLN A 46 9.30 -9.86 -4.04
N THR A 47 9.83 -10.99 -3.56
CA THR A 47 9.04 -12.01 -2.85
C THR A 47 8.26 -11.37 -1.71
N ASN A 48 6.94 -11.60 -1.69
CA ASN A 48 6.01 -11.08 -0.69
C ASN A 48 6.00 -9.54 -0.52
N LEU A 49 6.50 -8.76 -1.49
CA LEU A 49 6.42 -7.30 -1.46
C LEU A 49 5.92 -6.74 -2.79
N PHE A 50 4.86 -5.95 -2.70
CA PHE A 50 4.14 -5.41 -3.84
C PHE A 50 3.88 -3.91 -3.65
N GLU A 51 3.67 -3.19 -4.75
CA GLU A 51 3.19 -1.80 -4.75
C GLU A 51 1.86 -1.68 -5.52
N LEU A 52 0.85 -1.06 -4.92
CA LEU A 52 -0.31 -0.54 -5.63
C LEU A 52 0.06 0.81 -6.24
N ARG A 53 -0.19 0.99 -7.54
CA ARG A 53 0.15 2.24 -8.22
C ARG A 53 -1.11 3.04 -8.53
N PHE A 54 -1.08 4.30 -8.13
CA PHE A 54 -2.11 5.28 -8.41
C PHE A 54 -1.52 6.35 -9.33
N PHE A 55 -2.22 6.67 -10.41
CA PHE A 55 -1.77 7.60 -11.46
C PHE A 55 -2.46 8.97 -11.35
N PHE A 56 -2.74 9.41 -10.12
CA PHE A 56 -3.28 10.74 -9.84
C PHE A 56 -2.45 11.41 -8.73
N GLY A 57 -2.51 12.74 -8.68
CA GLY A 57 -1.72 13.51 -7.71
C GLY A 57 -0.22 13.27 -7.90
N SER A 58 0.52 13.10 -6.79
CA SER A 58 1.98 12.88 -6.77
C SER A 58 2.41 11.46 -7.14
N ALA A 59 1.61 10.72 -7.91
CA ALA A 59 1.85 9.31 -8.24
C ALA A 59 2.01 8.41 -7.01
N LEU A 60 1.01 8.44 -6.14
CA LEU A 60 0.94 7.68 -4.89
C LEU A 60 1.24 6.17 -5.08
N ARG A 61 2.02 5.60 -4.15
CA ARG A 61 2.32 4.15 -4.08
C ARG A 61 1.97 3.61 -2.71
N ILE A 62 1.21 2.54 -2.63
CA ILE A 62 0.97 1.83 -1.37
C ILE A 62 1.73 0.51 -1.42
N TYR A 63 2.69 0.33 -0.53
CA TYR A 63 3.46 -0.91 -0.41
C TYR A 63 2.71 -1.88 0.49
N TYR A 64 2.61 -3.13 0.07
CA TYR A 64 1.87 -4.15 0.80
C TYR A 64 2.51 -5.53 0.65
N THR A 65 2.15 -6.44 1.56
CA THR A 65 2.45 -7.86 1.48
C THR A 65 1.17 -8.68 1.49
N VAL A 66 1.21 -9.89 0.95
CA VAL A 66 0.11 -10.86 0.97
C VAL A 66 0.57 -12.07 1.77
N ARG A 67 -0.21 -12.43 2.79
CA ARG A 67 0.06 -13.53 3.72
C ARG A 67 -1.17 -14.41 3.80
N GLY A 68 -1.21 -15.47 2.99
CA GLY A 68 -2.41 -16.30 2.85
C GLY A 68 -3.60 -15.47 2.37
N SER A 69 -4.66 -15.41 3.17
CA SER A 69 -5.86 -14.58 2.94
C SER A 69 -5.77 -13.18 3.54
N SER A 70 -4.61 -12.74 4.03
CA SER A 70 -4.42 -11.41 4.60
C SER A 70 -3.56 -10.53 3.71
N ILE A 71 -3.86 -9.24 3.68
CA ILE A 71 -3.05 -8.20 3.06
C ILE A 71 -2.64 -7.23 4.15
N VAL A 72 -1.33 -6.98 4.26
CA VAL A 72 -0.79 -6.01 5.21
C VAL A 72 -0.26 -4.79 4.46
N LEU A 73 -0.87 -3.64 4.70
CA LEU A 73 -0.46 -2.35 4.16
C LEU A 73 0.72 -1.82 4.97
N LEU A 74 1.90 -1.78 4.35
CA LEU A 74 3.17 -1.50 5.02
C LEU A 74 3.41 -0.01 5.17
N LEU A 75 3.44 0.72 4.06
CA LEU A 75 3.63 2.16 4.05
C LEU A 75 3.17 2.76 2.72
N VAL A 76 3.22 4.08 2.66
CA VAL A 76 2.89 4.84 1.45
C VAL A 76 4.08 5.66 0.98
N GLY A 77 4.43 5.49 -0.30
CA GLY A 77 5.42 6.30 -1.01
C GLY A 77 4.76 7.47 -1.71
N GLY A 78 5.39 8.64 -1.60
CA GLY A 78 4.79 9.93 -1.94
C GLY A 78 5.27 10.60 -3.23
N ASP A 79 6.38 10.15 -3.82
CA ASP A 79 6.98 10.70 -5.04
C ASP A 79 7.87 9.63 -5.70
N LYS A 80 8.03 9.68 -7.01
CA LYS A 80 8.96 8.83 -7.77
C LYS A 80 10.42 9.06 -7.34
N SER A 81 10.78 10.28 -6.93
CA SER A 81 12.13 10.62 -6.46
C SER A 81 12.52 9.87 -5.17
N SER A 82 11.55 9.57 -4.29
CA SER A 82 11.77 8.85 -3.03
C SER A 82 11.56 7.34 -3.13
N GLN A 83 11.14 6.83 -4.29
CA GLN A 83 10.68 5.46 -4.47
C GLN A 83 11.69 4.43 -3.95
N GLN A 84 12.98 4.62 -4.24
CA GLN A 84 14.01 3.69 -3.79
C GLN A 84 14.11 3.63 -2.27
N SER A 85 14.05 4.78 -1.58
CA SER A 85 14.05 4.83 -0.11
C SER A 85 12.80 4.20 0.48
N ASP A 86 11.64 4.45 -0.14
CA ASP A 86 10.37 3.88 0.30
C ASP A 86 10.34 2.35 0.15
N ILE A 87 10.94 1.81 -0.93
CA ILE A 87 11.14 0.37 -1.10
C ILE A 87 12.01 -0.19 0.02
N GLN A 88 13.13 0.45 0.37
CA GLN A 88 13.98 -0.04 1.47
C GLN A 88 13.25 -0.06 2.81
N LYS A 89 12.46 0.98 3.11
CA LYS A 89 11.61 1.00 4.31
C LYS A 89 10.56 -0.11 4.28
N ALA A 90 9.97 -0.39 3.11
CA ALA A 90 8.98 -1.45 2.97
C ALA A 90 9.59 -2.84 3.18
N LYS A 91 10.83 -3.04 2.73
CA LYS A 91 11.58 -4.27 3.02
C LYS A 91 11.84 -4.46 4.50
N HIS A 92 12.24 -3.38 5.18
CA HIS A 92 12.48 -3.44 6.63
C HIS A 92 11.19 -3.79 7.39
N LEU A 93 10.08 -3.10 7.10
CA LEU A 93 8.78 -3.41 7.70
C LEU A 93 8.30 -4.83 7.37
N LEU A 94 8.59 -5.35 6.17
CA LEU A 94 8.25 -6.72 5.82
C LEU A 94 9.01 -7.73 6.68
N ASN A 95 10.31 -7.51 6.90
CA ASN A 95 11.14 -8.37 7.74
C ASN A 95 10.69 -8.32 9.21
N ASP A 96 10.28 -7.15 9.72
CA ASP A 96 9.81 -6.99 11.11
C ASP A 96 8.47 -7.71 11.37
N LEU A 97 7.74 -8.07 10.31
CA LEU A 97 6.49 -8.81 10.41
C LEU A 97 6.71 -10.34 10.37
N GLU A 98 7.89 -10.83 9.97
CA GLU A 98 8.24 -12.26 9.97
C GLU A 98 8.73 -12.71 11.35
#